data_AF-A0A2V7PIW6-F1
#
_entry.id   AF-A0A2V7PIW6-F1
#
_cell.length_a   1.000
_cell.length_b   1.000
_cell.length_c   1.000
_cell.angle_alpha   90.00
_cell.angle_beta   90.00
_cell.angle_gamma   90.00
#
_symmetry.space_group_name_H-M   'P 1'
#
loop_
_entity.id
_entity.type
_entity.pdbx_description
1 polymer ?
#
loop_
_entity_poly.entity_id
_entity_poly.type
_entity_poly.pdbx_seq_one_letter_code
_entity_poly.pdbx_strand_id
1 'polypeptide(L)'
;MAVNIQEEKHAWHALRLHSAHGVIRRLADPHGAPRGPRSREPAAGSRPAPRHLELPGARLVPSAAVPPAAPARIPPLAHVHRVRRRSGGADARRRHTIRAVAPRDDASMKDVEQQVVSRRRRAEAPHNTVAVKRRALDLGFDAVGVASLEPNAHAADLDRWLAAGYAGTMTYLHRQAEKRKHPARIMPGARAAVVTLTNYFHGSADPGLSPAAGRVAQYAWSADYHRVLGRRLERLATAIREIVPGAKSRCYVDAGPVPERELAQRAGLGWIGKNMMLIDPSRGSFTFIGVVLTDADLAPDLPFEADRCGSCRACLDACPTSAFVAPGVLDARRCISYLTIEHAGPFRGDDERLVGDWLFGCDVCQDVCPWNVKFARPARDPEIAVRPDLAVPDVTALLEGAPAAFERRFGDTPFERPGAAGMRRNAAAVVANRRRQAP
;
A
#
# COMPACT_ATOMS: atom_id res chain seq x y z
N MET A 1 14.54 22.79 8.37
CA MET A 1 15.49 21.71 8.69
C MET A 1 15.11 20.50 7.85
N ALA A 2 15.81 20.29 6.74
CA ALA A 2 15.59 19.19 5.82
C ALA A 2 16.09 17.90 6.49
N VAL A 3 15.18 16.97 6.78
CA VAL A 3 15.57 15.63 7.24
C VAL A 3 16.07 14.86 6.02
N ASN A 4 17.34 14.51 6.10
CA ASN A 4 18.13 13.94 5.04
C ASN A 4 17.70 12.49 4.75
N ILE A 5 17.25 12.24 3.52
CA ILE A 5 16.86 10.92 2.98
C ILE A 5 18.02 9.89 3.06
N GLN A 6 19.25 10.32 3.39
CA GLN A 6 20.39 9.41 3.62
C GLN A 6 20.31 8.59 4.91
N GLU A 7 19.54 8.97 5.93
CA GLU A 7 19.50 8.18 7.19
C GLU A 7 18.81 6.82 7.04
N GLU A 8 17.92 6.65 6.05
CA GLU A 8 17.26 5.37 5.79
C GLU A 8 18.13 4.40 4.96
N LYS A 9 19.17 4.89 4.25
CA LYS A 9 20.21 4.01 3.66
C LYS A 9 21.06 3.31 4.72
N HIS A 10 21.23 3.91 5.90
CA HIS A 10 21.98 3.28 7.00
C HIS A 10 21.23 2.12 7.65
N ALA A 11 19.89 2.09 7.60
CA ALA A 11 19.10 0.96 8.10
C ALA A 11 19.38 -0.34 7.31
N TRP A 12 19.88 -0.20 6.07
CA TRP A 12 20.21 -1.31 5.18
C TRP A 12 21.68 -1.74 5.25
N HIS A 13 22.61 -0.80 5.47
CA HIS A 13 24.02 -1.13 5.68
C HIS A 13 24.32 -1.70 7.08
N ALA A 14 23.56 -1.32 8.11
CA ALA A 14 23.82 -1.73 9.50
C ALA A 14 23.56 -3.23 9.78
N LEU A 15 22.86 -3.94 8.90
CA LEU A 15 22.59 -5.38 9.03
C LEU A 15 23.70 -6.29 8.46
N ARG A 16 24.76 -5.73 7.83
CA ARG A 16 25.85 -6.52 7.21
C ARG A 16 27.07 -6.80 8.10
N LEU A 17 27.16 -6.24 9.31
CA LEU A 17 28.43 -6.27 10.08
C LEU A 17 28.46 -7.17 11.33
N HIS A 18 27.45 -8.00 11.60
CA HIS A 18 27.47 -8.92 12.74
C HIS A 18 27.07 -10.34 12.34
N SER A 19 27.95 -11.07 11.64
CA SER A 19 27.99 -12.54 11.60
C SER A 19 29.19 -13.03 10.78
N ALA A 20 30.39 -12.79 11.27
CA ALA A 20 31.56 -13.55 10.86
C ALA A 20 32.48 -13.63 12.06
N HIS A 21 32.42 -14.76 12.78
CA HIS A 21 33.49 -15.42 13.54
C HIS A 21 32.84 -16.42 14.52
N GLY A 22 33.09 -17.72 14.32
CA GLY A 22 32.49 -18.76 15.17
C GLY A 22 32.79 -20.19 14.74
N VAL A 23 34.09 -20.51 14.73
CA VAL A 23 34.74 -21.82 14.98
C VAL A 23 33.91 -23.11 14.81
N ILE A 24 34.36 -23.92 13.85
CA ILE A 24 34.00 -25.32 13.59
C ILE A 24 34.40 -26.21 14.78
N ARG A 25 33.46 -27.02 15.29
CA ARG A 25 33.77 -28.21 16.09
C ARG A 25 32.89 -29.39 15.66
N ARG A 26 33.55 -30.41 15.08
CA ARG A 26 32.99 -31.72 14.76
C ARG A 26 32.63 -32.45 16.05
N LEU A 27 31.45 -33.07 16.10
CA LEU A 27 31.18 -34.23 16.95
C LEU A 27 30.28 -35.21 16.22
N ALA A 28 30.54 -36.48 16.51
CA ALA A 28 30.13 -37.66 15.78
C ALA A 28 28.69 -38.11 16.10
N ASP A 29 28.14 -38.82 15.13
CA ASP A 29 26.98 -39.72 15.21
C ASP A 29 27.31 -40.91 16.15
N PRO A 30 26.34 -41.48 16.88
CA PRO A 30 25.88 -42.80 16.44
C PRO A 30 24.40 -43.18 16.75
N HIS A 31 23.82 -43.88 15.76
CA HIS A 31 22.96 -45.09 15.84
C HIS A 31 21.64 -45.13 16.64
N GLY A 32 20.56 -45.58 15.96
CA GLY A 32 19.45 -46.32 16.60
C GLY A 32 18.09 -46.24 15.88
N ALA A 33 17.70 -47.28 15.14
CA ALA A 33 16.42 -47.46 14.42
C ALA A 33 15.18 -47.54 15.36
N PRO A 34 13.89 -47.54 14.91
CA PRO A 34 13.32 -48.52 13.95
C PRO A 34 12.22 -48.02 12.98
N ARG A 35 11.90 -48.90 12.02
CA ARG A 35 10.84 -48.81 10.99
C ARG A 35 9.43 -49.01 11.58
N GLY A 36 8.45 -48.27 11.03
CA GLY A 36 7.01 -48.43 11.22
C GLY A 36 6.23 -48.20 9.90
N PRO A 37 4.96 -48.59 9.80
CA PRO A 37 4.45 -49.40 8.69
C PRO A 37 3.94 -48.63 7.46
N ARG A 38 3.95 -49.37 6.33
CA ARG A 38 3.38 -48.99 5.03
C ARG A 38 1.88 -48.70 5.13
N SER A 39 1.45 -47.56 4.60
CA SER A 39 0.04 -47.26 4.34
C SER A 39 -0.22 -47.09 2.84
N ARG A 40 -1.20 -47.88 2.41
CA ARG A 40 -1.77 -48.13 1.07
C ARG A 40 -2.01 -46.90 0.19
N GLU A 41 -1.78 -47.08 -1.12
CA GLU A 41 -2.29 -46.23 -2.20
C GLU A 41 -3.83 -46.20 -2.24
N PRO A 42 -4.46 -45.04 -2.51
CA PRO A 42 -5.85 -45.00 -2.91
C PRO A 42 -6.01 -45.08 -4.44
N ALA A 43 -7.03 -45.83 -4.83
CA ALA A 43 -7.40 -46.25 -6.17
C ALA A 43 -7.71 -45.11 -7.15
N ALA A 44 -7.44 -45.37 -8.43
CA ALA A 44 -7.81 -44.55 -9.58
C ALA A 44 -9.34 -44.50 -9.76
N GLY A 45 -9.94 -43.34 -9.49
CA GLY A 45 -11.33 -43.03 -9.82
C GLY A 45 -11.40 -42.18 -11.09
N SER A 46 -12.03 -42.70 -12.14
CA SER A 46 -12.32 -42.02 -13.40
C SER A 46 -13.19 -40.77 -13.20
N ARG A 47 -12.72 -39.60 -13.64
CA ARG A 47 -13.54 -38.36 -13.71
C ARG A 47 -14.43 -38.39 -14.97
N PRO A 48 -15.74 -38.08 -14.86
CA PRO A 48 -16.60 -37.93 -16.03
C PRO A 48 -16.33 -36.60 -16.76
N ALA A 49 -16.47 -36.62 -18.08
CA ALA A 49 -16.27 -35.46 -18.95
C ALA A 49 -17.29 -34.32 -18.68
N PRO A 50 -16.89 -33.04 -18.85
CA PRO A 50 -17.77 -31.91 -18.60
C PRO A 50 -18.86 -31.81 -19.67
N ARG A 51 -20.12 -31.74 -19.25
CA ARG A 51 -21.25 -31.38 -20.11
C ARG A 51 -21.24 -29.87 -20.33
N HIS A 52 -21.20 -29.45 -21.58
CA HIS A 52 -21.40 -28.06 -21.99
C HIS A 52 -22.82 -27.62 -21.60
N LEU A 53 -22.92 -26.56 -20.80
CA LEU A 53 -24.16 -25.85 -20.53
C LEU A 53 -24.09 -24.53 -21.32
N GLU A 54 -24.89 -24.41 -22.39
CA GLU A 54 -25.04 -23.14 -23.11
C GLU A 54 -25.92 -22.20 -22.28
N LEU A 55 -25.38 -21.03 -21.92
CA LEU A 55 -26.12 -19.94 -21.30
C LEU A 55 -26.66 -19.02 -22.41
N PRO A 56 -27.96 -18.69 -22.45
CA PRO A 56 -28.49 -17.78 -23.45
C PRO A 56 -27.98 -16.35 -23.25
N GLY A 57 -27.63 -15.70 -24.36
CA GLY A 57 -27.07 -14.34 -24.38
C GLY A 57 -27.97 -13.29 -23.73
N ALA A 58 -27.35 -12.36 -23.00
CA ALA A 58 -28.04 -11.29 -22.29
C ALA A 58 -28.81 -10.36 -23.26
N ARG A 59 -30.13 -10.23 -23.06
CA ARG A 59 -30.93 -9.16 -23.68
C ARG A 59 -30.70 -7.84 -22.95
N LEU A 60 -30.31 -6.81 -23.70
CA LEU A 60 -30.27 -5.44 -23.22
C LEU A 60 -31.71 -4.93 -23.00
N VAL A 61 -32.01 -4.48 -21.78
CA VAL A 61 -33.26 -3.80 -21.43
C VAL A 61 -32.99 -2.29 -21.48
N PRO A 62 -33.81 -1.48 -22.16
CA PRO A 62 -33.64 -0.03 -22.19
C PRO A 62 -33.78 0.58 -20.79
N SER A 63 -32.95 1.58 -20.49
CA SER A 63 -32.97 2.29 -19.20
C SER A 63 -34.28 3.05 -19.01
N ALA A 64 -34.95 2.84 -17.87
CA ALA A 64 -36.13 3.61 -17.51
C ALA A 64 -35.76 5.08 -17.26
N ALA A 65 -36.51 6.00 -17.85
CA ALA A 65 -36.33 7.44 -17.64
C ALA A 65 -36.76 7.83 -16.23
N VAL A 66 -35.82 8.40 -15.46
CA VAL A 66 -36.11 8.99 -14.14
C VAL A 66 -36.60 10.43 -14.35
N PRO A 67 -37.79 10.80 -13.83
CA PRO A 67 -38.27 12.18 -13.94
C PRO A 67 -37.41 13.13 -13.09
N PRO A 68 -37.21 14.39 -13.53
CA PRO A 68 -36.38 15.35 -12.81
C PRO A 68 -36.98 15.71 -11.45
N ALA A 69 -36.11 15.85 -10.45
CA ALA A 69 -36.49 16.26 -9.09
C ALA A 69 -37.07 17.69 -9.09
N ALA A 70 -38.14 17.88 -8.32
CA ALA A 70 -38.79 19.17 -8.16
C ALA A 70 -37.85 20.18 -7.45
N PRO A 71 -37.86 21.47 -7.85
CA PRO A 71 -36.98 22.48 -7.24
C PRO A 71 -37.38 22.76 -5.79
N ALA A 72 -36.39 22.78 -4.90
CA ALA A 72 -36.55 23.14 -3.51
C ALA A 72 -36.98 24.62 -3.39
N ARG A 73 -38.17 24.87 -2.82
CA ARG A 73 -38.62 26.22 -2.46
C ARG A 73 -37.97 26.63 -1.15
N ILE A 74 -37.00 27.55 -1.21
CA ILE A 74 -36.47 28.25 -0.04
C ILE A 74 -37.41 29.43 0.27
N PRO A 75 -37.99 29.54 1.48
CA PRO A 75 -38.80 30.72 1.83
C PRO A 75 -37.90 31.94 2.09
N PRO A 76 -38.30 33.15 1.65
CA PRO A 76 -37.51 34.36 1.86
C PRO A 76 -37.49 34.78 3.34
N LEU A 77 -36.29 35.06 3.85
CA LEU A 77 -36.07 35.67 5.17
C LEU A 77 -36.66 37.08 5.19
N ALA A 78 -37.73 37.27 5.97
CA ALA A 78 -38.35 38.57 6.18
C ALA A 78 -37.48 39.49 7.05
N HIS A 79 -37.40 40.73 6.58
CA HIS A 79 -36.78 41.92 7.17
C HIS A 79 -36.89 42.07 8.69
N VAL A 80 -35.75 42.27 9.36
CA VAL A 80 -35.68 42.79 10.73
C VAL A 80 -35.28 44.26 10.69
N HIS A 81 -36.28 45.15 10.60
CA HIS A 81 -36.15 46.53 11.07
C HIS A 81 -37.47 46.93 11.75
N ARG A 82 -37.51 46.84 13.08
CA ARG A 82 -38.55 47.47 13.90
C ARG A 82 -37.90 48.52 14.79
N VAL A 83 -37.73 49.71 14.24
CA VAL A 83 -37.48 50.94 15.01
C VAL A 83 -38.80 51.34 15.66
N ARG A 84 -38.96 51.09 16.96
CA ARG A 84 -40.04 51.68 17.75
C ARG A 84 -39.63 53.08 18.19
N ARG A 85 -40.24 54.10 17.57
CA ARG A 85 -40.31 55.46 18.13
C ARG A 85 -41.14 55.39 19.42
N ARG A 86 -40.58 55.91 20.52
CA ARG A 86 -41.32 56.22 21.74
C ARG A 86 -41.30 57.74 21.91
N SER A 87 -42.49 58.31 21.92
CA SER A 87 -42.81 59.72 22.15
C SER A 87 -42.45 60.15 23.56
N GLY A 88 -42.07 61.43 23.70
CA GLY A 88 -41.50 62.02 24.89
C GLY A 88 -42.47 62.19 26.07
N GLY A 89 -41.87 62.26 27.25
CA GLY A 89 -42.44 62.75 28.50
C GLY A 89 -41.29 63.35 29.30
N ALA A 90 -41.49 64.58 29.77
CA ALA A 90 -40.50 65.39 30.46
C ALA A 90 -40.17 64.86 31.87
N ASP A 91 -39.00 65.32 32.33
CA ASP A 91 -38.63 65.65 33.71
C ASP A 91 -37.63 64.73 34.45
N ALA A 92 -36.88 65.40 35.34
CA ALA A 92 -35.83 64.93 36.24
C ALA A 92 -34.40 64.75 35.67
N ARG A 93 -33.63 65.85 35.73
CA ARG A 93 -32.16 65.84 35.75
C ARG A 93 -31.66 64.98 36.92
N ARG A 94 -31.15 63.77 36.62
CA ARG A 94 -30.22 63.04 37.50
C ARG A 94 -28.89 62.87 36.77
N ARG A 95 -27.84 63.47 37.33
CA ARG A 95 -26.45 63.22 36.92
C ARG A 95 -26.16 61.73 37.19
N HIS A 96 -26.18 60.90 36.16
CA HIS A 96 -25.63 59.56 36.25
C HIS A 96 -24.12 59.65 36.22
N THR A 97 -23.50 59.24 37.32
CA THR A 97 -22.09 58.90 37.40
C THR A 97 -21.75 57.92 36.28
N ILE A 98 -20.71 58.24 35.52
CA ILE A 98 -20.14 57.35 34.49
C ILE A 98 -19.79 56.05 35.21
N ARG A 99 -20.56 55.00 34.95
CA ARG A 99 -20.27 53.65 35.45
C ARG A 99 -18.98 53.22 34.77
N ALA A 100 -17.96 52.88 35.56
CA ALA A 100 -16.71 52.35 35.03
C ALA A 100 -17.04 51.17 34.08
N VAL A 101 -16.55 51.26 32.84
CA VAL A 101 -16.57 50.15 31.91
C VAL A 101 -15.91 48.97 32.63
N ALA A 102 -16.65 47.86 32.78
CA ALA A 102 -16.11 46.65 33.38
C ALA A 102 -14.75 46.33 32.74
N PRO A 103 -13.76 45.84 33.52
CA PRO A 103 -12.46 45.51 32.96
C PRO A 103 -12.66 44.61 31.74
N ARG A 104 -11.99 44.94 30.63
CA ARG A 104 -12.05 44.15 29.40
C ARG A 104 -11.71 42.72 29.75
N ASP A 105 -12.67 41.84 29.57
CA ASP A 105 -12.51 40.42 29.85
C ASP A 105 -11.75 39.80 28.66
N ASP A 106 -10.41 39.97 28.67
CA ASP A 106 -9.51 39.51 27.60
C ASP A 106 -9.64 38.01 27.32
N ALA A 107 -10.16 37.23 28.28
CA ALA A 107 -10.48 35.81 28.10
C ALA A 107 -11.62 35.61 27.08
N SER A 108 -12.69 36.41 27.14
CA SER A 108 -13.82 36.33 26.22
C SER A 108 -13.43 36.67 24.77
N MET A 109 -12.49 37.59 24.58
CA MET A 109 -11.99 37.94 23.24
C MET A 109 -11.10 36.84 22.65
N LYS A 110 -10.25 36.20 23.48
CA LYS A 110 -9.44 35.05 23.07
C LYS A 110 -10.31 33.85 22.66
N ASP A 111 -11.40 33.60 23.37
CA ASP A 111 -12.33 32.52 23.03
C ASP A 111 -13.05 32.77 21.69
N VAL A 112 -13.49 34.02 21.44
CA VAL A 112 -14.09 34.40 20.16
C VAL A 112 -13.08 34.32 19.03
N GLU A 113 -11.84 34.77 19.25
CA GLU A 113 -10.76 34.69 18.27
C GLU A 113 -10.41 33.22 17.93
N GLN A 114 -10.29 32.35 18.93
CA GLN A 114 -10.10 30.91 18.75
C GLN A 114 -11.28 30.27 18.00
N GLN A 115 -12.51 30.66 18.30
CA GLN A 115 -13.70 30.18 17.58
C GLN A 115 -13.69 30.62 16.11
N VAL A 116 -13.36 31.87 15.81
CA VAL A 116 -13.26 32.37 14.43
C VAL A 116 -12.15 31.66 13.67
N VAL A 117 -10.97 31.48 14.27
CA VAL A 117 -9.85 30.72 13.68
C VAL A 117 -10.26 29.26 13.43
N SER A 118 -10.96 28.62 14.36
CA SER A 118 -11.44 27.23 14.20
C SER A 118 -12.46 27.08 13.07
N ARG A 119 -13.39 28.04 12.92
CA ARG A 119 -14.38 28.06 11.85
C ARG A 119 -13.74 28.30 10.49
N ARG A 120 -12.79 29.22 10.41
CA ARG A 120 -12.04 29.51 9.20
C ARG A 120 -11.21 28.30 8.74
N ARG A 121 -10.50 27.65 9.66
CA ARG A 121 -9.79 26.39 9.41
C ARG A 121 -10.71 25.29 8.87
N ARG A 122 -11.89 25.11 9.49
CA ARG A 122 -12.89 24.13 9.01
C ARG A 122 -13.42 24.43 7.60
N ALA A 123 -13.51 25.70 7.21
CA ALA A 123 -13.92 26.09 5.86
C ALA A 123 -12.79 25.96 4.83
N GLU A 124 -11.54 26.19 5.22
CA GLU A 124 -10.37 26.12 4.34
C GLU A 124 -9.90 24.67 4.08
N ALA A 125 -10.09 23.75 5.03
CA ALA A 125 -9.62 22.37 4.89
C ALA A 125 -10.17 21.63 3.64
N PRO A 126 -11.47 21.71 3.29
CA PRO A 126 -11.96 21.15 2.02
C PRO A 126 -11.31 21.79 0.79
N HIS A 127 -11.08 23.11 0.79
CA HIS A 127 -10.44 23.81 -0.32
C HIS A 127 -8.99 23.34 -0.52
N ASN A 128 -8.22 23.27 0.57
CA ASN A 128 -6.84 22.78 0.54
C ASN A 128 -6.76 21.33 0.06
N THR A 129 -7.71 20.50 0.49
CA THR A 129 -7.79 19.09 0.07
C THR A 129 -7.98 18.97 -1.44
N VAL A 130 -8.90 19.73 -2.02
CA VAL A 130 -9.13 19.75 -3.47
C VAL A 130 -7.87 20.20 -4.21
N ALA A 131 -7.19 21.24 -3.73
CA ALA A 131 -5.95 21.74 -4.33
C ALA A 131 -4.82 20.71 -4.29
N VAL A 132 -4.61 20.05 -3.14
CA VAL A 132 -3.60 19.00 -2.97
C VAL A 132 -3.87 17.82 -3.89
N LYS A 133 -5.12 17.36 -3.97
CA LYS A 133 -5.50 16.26 -4.88
C LYS A 133 -5.26 16.61 -6.34
N ARG A 134 -5.67 17.80 -6.78
CA ARG A 134 -5.37 18.27 -8.14
C ARG A 134 -3.86 18.24 -8.40
N ARG A 135 -3.08 18.75 -7.45
CA ARG A 135 -1.62 18.80 -7.61
C ARG A 135 -0.98 17.43 -7.65
N ALA A 136 -1.50 16.45 -6.90
CA ALA A 136 -1.04 15.06 -7.00
C ALA A 136 -1.31 14.48 -8.40
N LEU A 137 -2.49 14.70 -8.98
CA LEU A 137 -2.79 14.25 -10.34
C LEU A 137 -1.88 14.92 -11.38
N ASP A 138 -1.64 16.23 -11.27
CA ASP A 138 -0.72 16.97 -12.15
C ASP A 138 0.73 16.45 -12.07
N LEU A 139 1.11 15.88 -10.92
CA LEU A 139 2.43 15.27 -10.71
C LEU A 139 2.53 13.85 -11.30
N GLY A 140 1.45 13.30 -11.85
CA GLY A 140 1.41 11.98 -12.48
C GLY A 140 1.11 10.84 -11.52
N PHE A 141 0.41 11.10 -10.41
CA PHE A 141 -0.24 10.02 -9.65
C PHE A 141 -1.58 9.65 -10.29
N ASP A 142 -1.89 8.36 -10.35
CA ASP A 142 -3.11 7.86 -10.99
C ASP A 142 -4.36 8.06 -10.13
N ALA A 143 -4.19 8.00 -8.81
CA ALA A 143 -5.25 8.27 -7.85
C ALA A 143 -4.66 8.90 -6.58
N VAL A 144 -5.51 9.64 -5.86
CA VAL A 144 -5.14 10.30 -4.62
C VAL A 144 -6.34 10.40 -3.68
N GLY A 145 -6.10 10.12 -2.41
CA GLY A 145 -7.09 10.27 -1.35
C GLY A 145 -6.43 10.79 -0.08
N VAL A 146 -7.24 11.25 0.87
CA VAL A 146 -6.78 11.75 2.17
C VAL A 146 -7.38 10.88 3.27
N ALA A 147 -6.54 10.24 4.07
CA ALA A 147 -6.95 9.42 5.19
C ALA A 147 -6.75 10.15 6.53
N SER A 148 -7.65 9.89 7.48
CA SER A 148 -7.41 10.21 8.89
C SER A 148 -6.35 9.28 9.48
N LEU A 149 -5.68 9.73 10.54
CA LEU A 149 -4.64 8.97 11.24
C LEU A 149 -5.14 8.29 12.53
N GLU A 150 -6.43 7.99 12.59
CA GLU A 150 -7.03 7.18 13.65
C GLU A 150 -6.31 5.82 13.79
N PRO A 151 -6.41 5.13 14.94
CA PRO A 151 -5.86 3.78 15.09
C PRO A 151 -6.26 2.86 13.94
N ASN A 152 -5.32 2.02 13.51
CA ASN A 152 -5.51 1.09 12.40
C ASN A 152 -6.58 0.05 12.77
N ALA A 153 -7.62 -0.10 11.94
CA ALA A 153 -8.71 -1.04 12.18
C ALA A 153 -8.25 -2.52 12.21
N HIS A 154 -7.13 -2.82 11.57
CA HIS A 154 -6.50 -4.15 11.49
C HIS A 154 -5.41 -4.38 12.56
N ALA A 155 -5.36 -3.54 13.60
CA ALA A 155 -4.34 -3.66 14.66
C ALA A 155 -4.31 -5.05 15.31
N ALA A 156 -5.48 -5.61 15.61
CA ALA A 156 -5.59 -6.94 16.20
C ALA A 156 -5.24 -8.07 15.20
N ASP A 157 -5.50 -7.87 13.90
CA ASP A 157 -5.07 -8.81 12.85
C ASP A 157 -3.55 -8.87 12.77
N LEU A 158 -2.89 -7.72 12.83
CA LEU A 158 -1.43 -7.63 12.84
C LEU A 158 -0.84 -8.37 14.05
N ASP A 159 -1.37 -8.16 15.25
CA ASP A 159 -0.88 -8.83 16.46
C ASP A 159 -1.03 -10.36 16.35
N ARG A 160 -2.18 -10.86 15.86
CA ARG A 160 -2.38 -12.30 15.59
C ARG A 160 -1.40 -12.84 14.55
N TRP A 161 -1.22 -12.11 13.46
CA TRP A 161 -0.34 -12.51 12.36
C TRP A 161 1.13 -12.59 12.78
N LEU A 162 1.59 -11.62 13.58
CA LEU A 162 2.92 -11.62 14.18
C LEU A 162 3.08 -12.76 15.19
N ALA A 163 2.07 -13.00 16.05
CA ALA A 163 2.10 -14.09 17.03
C ALA A 163 2.14 -15.49 16.37
N ALA A 164 1.50 -15.64 15.21
CA ALA A 164 1.56 -16.88 14.41
C ALA A 164 2.91 -17.10 13.72
N GLY A 165 3.85 -16.15 13.82
CA GLY A 165 5.17 -16.23 13.18
C GLY A 165 5.10 -16.07 11.65
N TYR A 166 3.97 -15.60 11.10
CA TYR A 166 3.78 -15.46 9.66
C TYR A 166 4.67 -14.39 9.03
N ALA A 167 5.34 -13.55 9.82
CA ALA A 167 6.35 -12.60 9.38
C ALA A 167 7.67 -13.24 8.91
N GLY A 168 7.91 -14.51 9.21
CA GLY A 168 9.20 -15.14 8.93
C GLY A 168 10.35 -14.37 9.56
N THR A 169 11.36 -14.02 8.77
CA THR A 169 12.56 -13.30 9.23
C THR A 169 12.42 -11.78 9.24
N MET A 170 11.26 -11.22 8.90
CA MET A 170 11.01 -9.76 8.86
C MET A 170 10.85 -9.17 10.27
N THR A 171 11.89 -9.27 11.10
CA THR A 171 11.88 -8.82 12.52
C THR A 171 11.55 -7.34 12.69
N TYR A 172 11.76 -6.52 11.65
CA TYR A 172 11.39 -5.11 11.66
C TYR A 172 9.88 -4.91 11.82
N LEU A 173 9.03 -5.84 11.37
CA LEU A 173 7.58 -5.75 11.53
C LEU A 173 7.18 -5.79 13.00
N HIS A 174 7.86 -6.59 13.82
CA HIS A 174 7.67 -6.58 15.28
C HIS A 174 8.08 -5.24 15.89
N ARG A 175 9.26 -4.72 15.53
CA ARG A 175 9.77 -3.43 16.06
C ARG A 175 8.90 -2.24 15.66
N GLN A 176 8.22 -2.34 14.51
CA GLN A 176 7.41 -1.28 13.94
C GLN A 176 5.91 -1.43 14.25
N ALA A 177 5.48 -2.51 14.91
CA ALA A 177 4.08 -2.85 15.10
C ALA A 177 3.27 -1.71 15.71
N GLU A 178 3.77 -1.07 16.78
CA GLU A 178 3.07 0.05 17.44
C GLU A 178 2.82 1.24 16.51
N LYS A 179 3.75 1.55 15.61
CA LYS A 179 3.58 2.63 14.63
C LYS A 179 2.61 2.23 13.51
N ARG A 180 2.59 0.96 13.11
CA ARG A 180 1.61 0.42 12.14
C ARG A 180 0.19 0.38 12.72
N LYS A 181 0.05 0.14 14.02
CA LYS A 181 -1.22 0.19 14.76
C LYS A 181 -1.70 1.62 15.03
N HIS A 182 -0.77 2.55 15.20
CA HIS A 182 -1.06 3.96 15.46
C HIS A 182 -0.28 4.88 14.51
N PRO A 183 -0.75 5.07 13.26
CA PRO A 183 -0.04 5.83 12.23
C PRO A 183 0.32 7.27 12.63
N ALA A 184 -0.49 7.92 13.49
CA ALA A 184 -0.18 9.24 14.05
C ALA A 184 1.15 9.30 14.83
N ARG A 185 1.68 8.17 15.31
CA ARG A 185 2.98 8.09 16.01
C ARG A 185 4.19 8.11 15.06
N ILE A 186 3.97 7.98 13.74
CA ILE A 186 5.04 7.95 12.75
C ILE A 186 5.66 9.35 12.58
N MET A 187 4.81 10.37 12.52
CA MET A 187 5.19 11.78 12.50
C MET A 187 4.38 12.52 13.58
N PRO A 188 4.98 12.83 14.75
CA PRO A 188 4.28 13.57 15.79
C PRO A 188 3.68 14.88 15.27
N GLY A 189 2.40 15.11 15.56
CA GLY A 189 1.65 16.27 15.08
C GLY A 189 1.00 16.09 13.69
N ALA A 190 1.23 14.97 13.00
CA ALA A 190 0.51 14.67 11.77
C ALA A 190 -1.01 14.58 12.03
N ARG A 191 -1.78 15.15 11.10
CA ARG A 191 -3.25 15.20 11.15
C ARG A 191 -3.89 14.38 10.04
N ALA A 192 -3.20 14.20 8.92
CA ALA A 192 -3.69 13.47 7.77
C ALA A 192 -2.57 12.70 7.05
N ALA A 193 -2.96 11.67 6.30
CA ALA A 193 -2.16 11.03 5.28
C ALA A 193 -2.72 11.35 3.91
N VAL A 194 -1.93 11.96 3.03
CA VAL A 194 -2.23 12.03 1.59
C VAL A 194 -1.69 10.76 0.96
N VAL A 195 -2.57 9.90 0.47
CA VAL A 195 -2.24 8.59 -0.08
C VAL A 195 -2.40 8.64 -1.60
N THR A 196 -1.41 8.13 -2.33
CA THR A 196 -1.40 8.14 -3.79
C THR A 196 -1.24 6.73 -4.34
N LEU A 197 -1.83 6.49 -5.52
CA LEU A 197 -1.61 5.27 -6.30
C LEU A 197 -0.86 5.61 -7.59
N THR A 198 0.07 4.75 -7.98
CA THR A 198 0.72 4.77 -9.30
C THR A 198 0.64 3.38 -9.92
N ASN A 199 0.01 3.27 -11.09
CA ASN A 199 -0.14 2.03 -11.86
C ASN A 199 1.20 1.56 -12.41
N TYR A 200 1.51 0.28 -12.24
CA TYR A 200 2.71 -0.36 -12.81
C TYR A 200 2.40 -1.55 -13.72
N PHE A 201 1.13 -1.80 -14.06
CA PHE A 201 0.78 -2.93 -14.92
C PHE A 201 1.41 -2.78 -16.31
N HIS A 202 2.10 -3.79 -16.81
CA HIS A 202 2.79 -3.73 -18.10
C HIS A 202 2.11 -4.55 -19.21
N GLY A 203 0.99 -5.23 -18.92
CA GLY A 203 0.26 -6.04 -19.89
C GLY A 203 0.09 -7.49 -19.43
N SER A 204 -0.31 -8.37 -20.35
CA SER A 204 -0.57 -9.77 -20.01
C SER A 204 0.66 -10.43 -19.40
N ALA A 205 0.44 -11.19 -18.32
CA ALA A 205 1.46 -11.87 -17.52
C ALA A 205 2.31 -12.92 -18.26
N ASP A 206 2.01 -13.15 -19.55
CA ASP A 206 2.79 -13.98 -20.45
C ASP A 206 3.18 -13.16 -21.71
N PRO A 207 4.31 -12.43 -21.67
CA PRO A 207 4.83 -11.72 -22.85
C PRO A 207 5.30 -12.63 -24.01
N GLY A 208 5.06 -13.94 -23.95
CA GLY A 208 5.81 -14.89 -24.77
C GLY A 208 7.27 -14.97 -24.31
N LEU A 209 7.49 -14.83 -22.99
CA LEU A 209 8.82 -14.99 -22.41
C LEU A 209 9.27 -16.41 -22.70
N SER A 210 10.44 -16.54 -23.33
CA SER A 210 11.06 -17.83 -23.59
C SER A 210 10.99 -18.70 -22.33
N PRO A 211 10.65 -20.00 -22.45
CA PRO A 211 10.75 -20.95 -21.34
C PRO A 211 12.12 -20.94 -20.62
N ALA A 212 13.14 -20.35 -21.25
CA ALA A 212 14.47 -20.14 -20.70
C ALA A 212 14.63 -18.93 -19.74
N ALA A 213 13.66 -18.01 -19.63
CA ALA A 213 13.77 -16.79 -18.80
C ALA A 213 13.14 -16.94 -17.40
N GLY A 214 13.84 -16.51 -16.35
CA GLY A 214 13.29 -16.57 -14.98
C GLY A 214 12.19 -15.51 -14.81
N ARG A 215 11.08 -15.86 -14.13
CA ARG A 215 9.93 -14.95 -13.97
C ARG A 215 10.22 -13.87 -12.93
N VAL A 216 9.85 -12.64 -13.25
CA VAL A 216 9.99 -11.49 -12.36
C VAL A 216 8.62 -10.82 -12.24
N ALA A 217 8.22 -10.45 -11.04
CA ALA A 217 6.98 -9.70 -10.82
C ALA A 217 7.04 -8.33 -11.52
N GLN A 218 5.93 -7.89 -12.10
CA GLN A 218 5.84 -6.73 -12.99
C GLN A 218 6.31 -5.43 -12.32
N TYR A 219 6.09 -5.29 -11.01
CA TYR A 219 6.52 -4.10 -10.26
C TYR A 219 8.05 -3.92 -10.24
N ALA A 220 8.81 -4.96 -10.58
CA ALA A 220 10.27 -4.95 -10.62
C ALA A 220 10.84 -4.87 -12.05
N TRP A 221 10.00 -4.62 -13.06
CA TRP A 221 10.44 -4.50 -14.45
C TRP A 221 11.03 -3.14 -14.80
N SER A 222 11.04 -2.18 -13.88
CA SER A 222 11.53 -0.82 -14.11
C SER A 222 12.66 -0.44 -13.15
N ALA A 223 13.12 0.81 -13.26
CA ALA A 223 13.92 1.42 -12.20
C ALA A 223 13.21 1.30 -10.83
N ASP A 224 13.99 1.33 -9.76
CA ASP A 224 13.49 1.20 -8.39
C ASP A 224 12.42 2.26 -8.08
N TYR A 225 11.19 1.79 -7.89
CA TYR A 225 10.02 2.62 -7.64
C TYR A 225 10.16 3.45 -6.38
N HIS A 226 10.95 3.01 -5.38
CA HIS A 226 11.24 3.81 -4.19
C HIS A 226 11.91 5.13 -4.56
N ARG A 227 12.84 5.11 -5.51
CA ARG A 227 13.56 6.31 -5.97
C ARG A 227 12.67 7.19 -6.83
N VAL A 228 11.92 6.59 -7.75
CA VAL A 228 11.01 7.31 -8.65
C VAL A 228 9.89 7.99 -7.87
N LEU A 229 9.13 7.20 -7.11
CA LEU A 229 7.99 7.70 -6.35
C LEU A 229 8.42 8.54 -5.16
N GLY A 230 9.56 8.24 -4.52
CA GLY A 230 10.11 9.10 -3.47
C GLY A 230 10.32 10.55 -3.94
N ARG A 231 10.93 10.75 -5.11
CA ARG A 231 11.08 12.10 -5.71
C ARG A 231 9.72 12.74 -6.03
N ARG A 232 8.77 11.96 -6.55
CA ARG A 232 7.42 12.45 -6.88
C ARG A 232 6.63 12.85 -5.64
N LEU A 233 6.75 12.07 -4.56
CA LEU A 233 6.14 12.37 -3.26
C LEU A 233 6.76 13.61 -2.61
N GLU A 234 8.07 13.84 -2.73
CA GLU A 234 8.69 15.08 -2.25
C GLU A 234 8.21 16.33 -3.00
N ARG A 235 7.93 16.20 -4.30
CA ARG A 235 7.27 17.27 -5.08
C ARG A 235 5.85 17.53 -4.56
N LEU A 236 5.10 16.48 -4.22
CA LEU A 236 3.76 16.61 -3.63
C LEU A 236 3.83 17.23 -2.23
N ALA A 237 4.78 16.81 -1.40
CA ALA A 237 5.04 17.39 -0.09
C ALA A 237 5.39 18.88 -0.18
N THR A 238 6.16 19.27 -1.19
CA THR A 238 6.45 20.69 -1.49
C THR A 238 5.18 21.45 -1.85
N ALA A 239 4.35 20.91 -2.75
CA ALA A 239 3.06 21.51 -3.08
C ALA A 239 2.11 21.65 -1.88
N ILE A 240 2.07 20.67 -0.96
CA ILE A 240 1.28 20.77 0.27
C ILE A 240 1.73 21.97 1.10
N ARG A 241 3.03 22.22 1.20
CA ARG A 241 3.59 23.38 1.93
C ARG A 241 3.34 24.72 1.24
N GLU A 242 3.20 24.72 -0.08
CA GLU A 242 2.81 25.91 -0.84
C GLU A 242 1.33 26.23 -0.64
N ILE A 243 0.45 25.22 -0.64
CA ILE A 243 -0.99 25.36 -0.42
C ILE A 243 -1.30 25.71 1.04
N VAL A 244 -0.59 25.09 1.98
CA VAL A 244 -0.71 25.34 3.42
C VAL A 244 0.65 25.77 3.98
N PRO A 245 0.98 27.07 3.91
CA PRO A 245 2.25 27.60 4.39
C PRO A 245 2.56 27.19 5.83
N GLY A 246 3.79 26.69 6.03
CA GLY A 246 4.29 26.25 7.34
C GLY A 246 3.94 24.80 7.71
N ALA A 247 3.16 24.08 6.89
CA ALA A 247 2.90 22.67 7.10
C ALA A 247 4.21 21.85 7.10
N LYS A 248 4.24 20.81 7.91
CA LYS A 248 5.27 19.78 7.92
C LYS A 248 4.75 18.55 7.21
N SER A 249 5.68 17.80 6.63
CA SER A 249 5.35 16.61 5.86
C SER A 249 6.46 15.57 5.93
N ARG A 250 6.10 14.30 5.84
CA ARG A 250 7.04 13.19 5.70
C ARG A 250 6.53 12.18 4.67
N CYS A 251 7.37 11.86 3.68
CA CYS A 251 7.04 10.95 2.59
C CYS A 251 7.45 9.52 2.91
N TYR A 252 6.67 8.56 2.40
CA TYR A 252 6.90 7.13 2.52
C TYR A 252 6.40 6.40 1.28
N VAL A 253 7.11 5.34 0.90
CA VAL A 253 6.72 4.40 -0.16
C VAL A 253 7.39 3.06 0.14
N ASP A 254 6.62 2.05 0.56
CA ASP A 254 7.03 0.66 0.93
C ASP A 254 8.06 0.53 2.07
N ALA A 255 8.88 1.55 2.28
CA ALA A 255 9.84 1.67 3.36
C ALA A 255 9.23 2.40 4.55
N GLY A 256 9.40 1.82 5.75
CA GLY A 256 9.01 2.41 7.02
C GLY A 256 7.82 1.72 7.67
N PRO A 257 7.31 2.27 8.79
CA PRO A 257 6.27 1.64 9.60
C PRO A 257 4.85 2.04 9.18
N VAL A 258 4.66 2.52 7.95
CA VAL A 258 3.35 2.97 7.46
C VAL A 258 2.51 1.75 7.07
N PRO A 259 1.22 1.69 7.40
CA PRO A 259 0.32 0.66 6.88
C PRO A 259 -0.34 1.15 5.58
N GLU A 260 0.41 1.19 4.47
CA GLU A 260 -0.01 1.90 3.25
C GLU A 260 -1.35 1.40 2.68
N ARG A 261 -1.57 0.07 2.67
CA ARG A 261 -2.81 -0.52 2.15
C ARG A 261 -4.03 -0.15 2.98
N GLU A 262 -3.89 -0.07 4.30
CA GLU A 262 -4.98 0.33 5.18
C GLU A 262 -5.28 1.82 5.04
N LEU A 263 -4.25 2.67 4.99
CA LEU A 263 -4.44 4.10 4.75
C LEU A 263 -5.05 4.36 3.37
N ALA A 264 -4.68 3.60 2.34
CA ALA A 264 -5.30 3.72 1.02
C ALA A 264 -6.78 3.33 1.02
N GLN A 265 -7.15 2.25 1.71
CA GLN A 265 -8.55 1.89 1.88
C GLN A 265 -9.32 2.97 2.64
N ARG A 266 -8.74 3.49 3.72
CA ARG A 266 -9.30 4.58 4.53
C ARG A 266 -9.44 5.88 3.74
N ALA A 267 -8.53 6.13 2.79
CA ALA A 267 -8.58 7.25 1.86
C ALA A 267 -9.57 7.05 0.70
N GLY A 268 -10.35 5.95 0.70
CA GLY A 268 -11.37 5.67 -0.30
C GLY A 268 -10.84 5.12 -1.63
N LEU A 269 -9.57 4.71 -1.70
CA LEU A 269 -8.90 4.33 -2.95
C LEU A 269 -9.16 2.88 -3.39
N GLY A 270 -9.80 2.07 -2.56
CA GLY A 270 -10.08 0.67 -2.86
C GLY A 270 -10.27 -0.16 -1.60
N TRP A 271 -10.46 -1.46 -1.76
CA TRP A 271 -10.58 -2.39 -0.62
C TRP A 271 -9.38 -3.33 -0.58
N ILE A 272 -9.08 -3.88 0.60
CA ILE A 272 -8.07 -4.92 0.75
C ILE A 272 -8.71 -6.27 0.38
N GLY A 273 -8.22 -6.89 -0.69
CA GLY A 273 -8.74 -8.17 -1.18
C GLY A 273 -8.30 -9.37 -0.34
N LYS A 274 -8.89 -10.54 -0.62
CA LYS A 274 -8.51 -11.81 0.03
C LYS A 274 -7.05 -12.20 -0.20
N ASN A 275 -6.40 -11.65 -1.23
CA ASN A 275 -4.97 -11.80 -1.51
C ASN A 275 -4.09 -10.77 -0.78
N MET A 276 -4.64 -9.96 0.14
CA MET A 276 -3.95 -8.92 0.90
C MET A 276 -3.48 -7.70 0.10
N MET A 277 -3.85 -7.59 -1.18
CA MET A 277 -3.56 -6.42 -1.99
C MET A 277 -4.68 -5.38 -1.87
N LEU A 278 -4.33 -4.10 -1.96
CA LEU A 278 -5.32 -3.06 -2.24
C LEU A 278 -5.81 -3.24 -3.68
N ILE A 279 -7.12 -3.20 -3.90
CA ILE A 279 -7.73 -3.28 -5.23
C ILE A 279 -8.51 -1.99 -5.46
N ASP A 280 -8.05 -1.19 -6.42
CA ASP A 280 -8.77 -0.02 -6.93
C ASP A 280 -9.87 -0.48 -7.90
N PRO A 281 -11.12 0.02 -7.79
CA PRO A 281 -12.24 -0.43 -8.64
C PRO A 281 -12.04 -0.21 -10.14
N SER A 282 -11.18 0.74 -10.53
CA SER A 282 -10.97 1.14 -11.92
C SER A 282 -9.66 0.63 -12.53
N ARG A 283 -8.71 0.18 -11.70
CA ARG A 283 -7.35 -0.21 -12.12
C ARG A 283 -6.94 -1.61 -11.66
N GLY A 284 -7.64 -2.19 -10.68
CA GLY A 284 -7.23 -3.43 -10.03
C GLY A 284 -6.13 -3.18 -8.98
N SER A 285 -5.21 -4.13 -8.82
CA SER A 285 -4.21 -4.14 -7.74
C SER A 285 -2.78 -3.85 -8.16
N PHE A 286 -2.53 -3.62 -9.45
CA PHE A 286 -1.20 -3.31 -9.98
C PHE A 286 -0.81 -1.85 -9.74
N THR A 287 -0.82 -1.43 -8.47
CA THR A 287 -0.52 -0.06 -8.05
C THR A 287 0.52 -0.03 -6.93
N PHE A 288 1.53 0.83 -7.08
CA PHE A 288 2.33 1.29 -5.96
C PHE A 288 1.51 2.23 -5.09
N ILE A 289 1.79 2.24 -3.78
CA ILE A 289 1.12 3.12 -2.83
C ILE A 289 2.18 4.06 -2.23
N GLY A 290 1.97 5.37 -2.41
CA GLY A 290 2.76 6.41 -1.77
C GLY A 290 1.98 7.10 -0.66
N VAL A 291 2.67 7.58 0.37
CA VAL A 291 2.04 8.28 1.50
C VAL A 291 2.84 9.53 1.85
N VAL A 292 2.15 10.67 1.97
CA VAL A 292 2.68 11.89 2.60
C VAL A 292 1.91 12.13 3.89
N LEU A 293 2.54 11.88 5.03
CA LEU A 293 2.00 12.31 6.34
C LEU A 293 2.17 13.81 6.46
N THR A 294 1.16 14.53 6.92
CA THR A 294 1.23 16.00 7.09
C THR A 294 0.40 16.50 8.28
N ASP A 295 0.82 17.62 8.86
CA ASP A 295 0.03 18.38 9.84
C ASP A 295 -0.88 19.45 9.18
N ALA A 296 -0.88 19.53 7.84
CA ALA A 296 -1.78 20.39 7.09
C ALA A 296 -3.26 20.06 7.42
N ASP A 297 -4.08 21.11 7.48
CA ASP A 297 -5.52 20.96 7.71
C ASP A 297 -6.20 20.49 6.40
N LEU A 298 -6.35 19.19 6.26
CA LEU A 298 -6.99 18.54 5.13
C LEU A 298 -8.21 17.76 5.61
N ALA A 299 -9.28 17.80 4.83
CA ALA A 299 -10.50 17.03 5.05
C ALA A 299 -10.27 15.59 4.57
N PRO A 300 -10.38 14.57 5.44
CA PRO A 300 -10.29 13.17 5.03
C PRO A 300 -11.45 12.78 4.09
N ASP A 301 -11.16 11.85 3.20
CA ASP A 301 -12.16 11.14 2.42
C ASP A 301 -12.90 10.10 3.26
N LEU A 302 -14.00 9.61 2.71
CA LEU A 302 -14.71 8.47 3.28
C LEU A 302 -13.97 7.17 2.95
N PRO A 303 -13.80 6.27 3.93
CA PRO A 303 -13.23 4.94 3.69
C PRO A 303 -14.00 4.14 2.64
N PHE A 304 -13.30 3.29 1.93
CA PHE A 304 -13.94 2.31 1.04
C PHE A 304 -14.39 1.09 1.84
N GLU A 305 -15.67 1.04 2.17
CA GLU A 305 -16.22 0.01 3.07
C GLU A 305 -16.64 -1.29 2.35
N ALA A 306 -16.97 -1.21 1.06
CA ALA A 306 -17.54 -2.35 0.35
C ALA A 306 -16.50 -3.43 0.05
N ASP A 307 -16.71 -4.66 0.57
CA ASP A 307 -16.00 -5.83 0.06
C ASP A 307 -16.51 -6.17 -1.35
N ARG A 308 -15.59 -6.23 -2.32
CA ARG A 308 -15.88 -6.58 -3.71
C ARG A 308 -15.25 -7.91 -4.14
N CYS A 309 -14.72 -8.69 -3.20
CA CYS A 309 -14.31 -10.08 -3.45
C CYS A 309 -15.51 -11.04 -3.41
N GLY A 310 -16.50 -10.82 -2.53
CA GLY A 310 -17.68 -11.69 -2.41
C GLY A 310 -17.30 -13.15 -2.17
N SER A 311 -17.91 -14.10 -2.89
CA SER A 311 -17.59 -15.53 -2.79
C SER A 311 -16.33 -15.96 -3.58
N CYS A 312 -15.69 -15.05 -4.33
CA CYS A 312 -14.54 -15.39 -5.17
C CYS A 312 -13.37 -15.95 -4.34
N ARG A 313 -12.69 -16.98 -4.88
CA ARG A 313 -11.52 -17.63 -4.27
C ARG A 313 -10.32 -17.78 -5.21
N ALA A 314 -10.37 -17.19 -6.42
CA ALA A 314 -9.39 -17.41 -7.48
C ALA A 314 -7.92 -17.26 -7.02
N CYS A 315 -7.61 -16.21 -6.27
CA CYS A 315 -6.25 -15.98 -5.76
C CYS A 315 -5.80 -16.99 -4.69
N LEU A 316 -6.73 -17.51 -3.88
CA LEU A 316 -6.45 -18.50 -2.86
C LEU A 316 -6.18 -19.86 -3.51
N ASP A 317 -7.00 -20.21 -4.51
CA ASP A 317 -6.95 -21.49 -5.20
C ASP A 317 -5.74 -21.56 -6.17
N ALA A 318 -5.35 -20.43 -6.77
CA ALA A 318 -4.21 -20.37 -7.70
C ALA A 318 -2.85 -20.21 -7.01
N CYS A 319 -2.80 -19.87 -5.72
CA CYS A 319 -1.53 -19.65 -5.01
C CYS A 319 -0.68 -20.92 -5.02
N PRO A 320 0.50 -20.96 -5.69
CA PRO A 320 1.22 -22.22 -5.93
C PRO A 320 1.71 -22.92 -4.66
N THR A 321 1.88 -22.15 -3.60
CA THR A 321 2.43 -22.61 -2.32
C THR A 321 1.37 -22.71 -1.23
N SER A 322 0.10 -22.39 -1.57
CA SER A 322 -1.00 -22.23 -0.62
C SER A 322 -0.61 -21.32 0.57
N ALA A 323 0.05 -20.20 0.28
CA ALA A 323 0.50 -19.26 1.30
C ALA A 323 -0.67 -18.56 2.03
N PHE A 324 -1.84 -18.48 1.42
CA PHE A 324 -3.04 -17.99 2.10
C PHE A 324 -3.65 -19.09 2.98
N VAL A 325 -3.47 -18.98 4.29
CA VAL A 325 -4.04 -19.94 5.27
C VAL A 325 -5.53 -19.71 5.50
N ALA A 326 -6.02 -18.50 5.21
CA ALA A 326 -7.43 -18.13 5.16
C ALA A 326 -7.61 -16.92 4.23
N PRO A 327 -8.84 -16.58 3.79
CA PRO A 327 -9.11 -15.33 3.09
C PRO A 327 -8.59 -14.13 3.88
N GLY A 328 -7.69 -13.34 3.30
CA GLY A 328 -7.09 -12.19 4.01
C GLY A 328 -6.06 -12.57 5.08
N VAL A 329 -5.51 -13.80 5.06
CA VAL A 329 -4.45 -14.22 5.98
C VAL A 329 -3.35 -14.94 5.20
N LEU A 330 -2.20 -14.29 5.04
CA LEU A 330 -1.04 -14.78 4.30
C LEU A 330 0.06 -15.26 5.26
N ASP A 331 0.48 -16.51 5.20
CA ASP A 331 1.75 -16.95 5.79
C ASP A 331 2.90 -16.54 4.86
N ALA A 332 3.63 -15.46 5.19
CA ALA A 332 4.67 -14.94 4.31
C ALA A 332 5.79 -15.97 4.11
N ARG A 333 6.04 -16.86 5.07
CA ARG A 333 7.09 -17.88 4.96
C ARG A 333 6.88 -18.83 3.78
N ARG A 334 5.63 -18.96 3.31
CA ARG A 334 5.27 -19.76 2.14
C ARG A 334 5.10 -18.91 0.87
N CYS A 335 5.05 -17.59 0.99
CA CYS A 335 4.85 -16.70 -0.14
C CYS A 335 6.12 -16.63 -1.00
N ILE A 336 6.01 -16.91 -2.30
CA ILE A 336 7.13 -16.84 -3.24
C ILE A 336 7.77 -15.44 -3.23
N SER A 337 6.98 -14.38 -3.10
CA SER A 337 7.48 -13.01 -3.01
C SER A 337 8.40 -12.83 -1.79
N TYR A 338 7.97 -13.27 -0.60
CA TYR A 338 8.83 -13.27 0.58
C TYR A 338 10.07 -14.15 0.41
N LEU A 339 9.93 -15.37 -0.11
CA LEU A 339 11.05 -16.31 -0.27
C LEU A 339 12.13 -15.75 -1.20
N THR A 340 11.74 -15.08 -2.28
CA THR A 340 12.68 -14.54 -3.26
C THR A 340 13.29 -13.20 -2.84
N ILE A 341 12.68 -12.47 -1.91
CA ILE A 341 13.05 -11.08 -1.58
C ILE A 341 13.55 -10.91 -0.14
N GLU A 342 12.77 -11.40 0.83
CA GLU A 342 12.91 -11.10 2.26
C GLU A 342 13.60 -12.23 3.04
N HIS A 343 13.41 -13.48 2.60
CA HIS A 343 14.08 -14.62 3.20
C HIS A 343 15.58 -14.51 2.96
N ALA A 344 16.35 -14.36 4.02
CA ALA A 344 17.81 -14.28 3.96
C ALA A 344 18.45 -15.67 4.04
N GLY A 345 19.55 -15.86 3.32
CA GLY A 345 20.33 -17.11 3.36
C GLY A 345 19.77 -18.22 2.46
N PRO A 346 20.20 -19.48 2.67
CA PRO A 346 19.80 -20.59 1.82
C PRO A 346 18.31 -20.94 1.97
N PHE A 347 17.72 -21.47 0.91
CA PHE A 347 16.39 -22.07 0.96
C PHE A 347 16.38 -23.29 1.90
N ARG A 348 15.27 -23.51 2.62
CA ARG A 348 15.15 -24.59 3.60
C ARG A 348 14.00 -25.52 3.20
N GLY A 349 14.16 -26.82 3.47
CA GLY A 349 13.12 -27.80 3.15
C GLY A 349 12.68 -27.72 1.69
N ASP A 350 11.40 -27.46 1.47
CA ASP A 350 10.78 -27.38 0.14
C ASP A 350 10.83 -25.98 -0.50
N ASP A 351 11.37 -24.95 0.17
CA ASP A 351 11.36 -23.56 -0.32
C ASP A 351 11.89 -23.43 -1.75
N GLU A 352 13.00 -24.11 -2.07
CA GLU A 352 13.58 -24.11 -3.41
C GLU A 352 12.60 -24.65 -4.46
N ARG A 353 11.86 -25.71 -4.15
CA ARG A 353 10.86 -26.29 -5.05
C ARG A 353 9.64 -25.38 -5.18
N LEU A 354 9.24 -24.73 -4.10
CA LEU A 354 8.03 -23.90 -4.01
C LEU A 354 8.14 -22.59 -4.81
N VAL A 355 9.34 -22.03 -4.98
CA VAL A 355 9.53 -20.82 -5.80
C VAL A 355 9.34 -21.07 -7.30
N GLY A 356 9.45 -22.32 -7.76
CA GLY A 356 9.25 -22.67 -9.17
C GLY A 356 10.25 -21.96 -10.09
N ASP A 357 9.74 -21.27 -11.10
CA ASP A 357 10.51 -20.48 -12.07
C ASP A 357 10.57 -18.98 -11.72
N TRP A 358 10.07 -18.58 -10.54
CA TRP A 358 10.13 -17.20 -10.07
C TRP A 358 11.54 -16.84 -9.56
N LEU A 359 12.17 -15.92 -10.25
CA LEU A 359 13.45 -15.32 -9.89
C LEU A 359 13.29 -14.22 -8.83
N PHE A 360 12.23 -13.41 -8.94
CA PHE A 360 11.99 -12.27 -8.04
C PHE A 360 10.50 -11.91 -7.96
N GLY A 361 9.94 -11.89 -6.76
CA GLY A 361 8.51 -11.59 -6.56
C GLY A 361 7.58 -12.69 -7.09
N CYS A 362 6.27 -12.44 -7.05
CA CYS A 362 5.25 -13.32 -7.63
C CYS A 362 3.95 -12.55 -7.85
N ASP A 363 3.39 -12.63 -9.06
CA ASP A 363 2.13 -11.94 -9.42
C ASP A 363 0.92 -12.87 -9.51
N VAL A 364 1.06 -14.19 -9.29
CA VAL A 364 -0.02 -15.16 -9.55
C VAL A 364 -1.35 -14.76 -8.89
N CYS A 365 -1.32 -14.30 -7.64
CA CYS A 365 -2.53 -13.91 -6.90
C CYS A 365 -3.18 -12.61 -7.42
N GLN A 366 -2.43 -11.79 -8.15
CA GLN A 366 -2.91 -10.59 -8.84
C GLN A 366 -3.38 -10.95 -10.25
N ASP A 367 -2.61 -11.73 -11.01
CA ASP A 367 -2.92 -12.11 -12.39
C ASP A 367 -4.28 -12.80 -12.52
N VAL A 368 -4.60 -13.69 -11.57
CA VAL A 368 -5.89 -14.41 -11.58
C VAL A 368 -7.05 -13.60 -10.99
N CYS A 369 -6.79 -12.42 -10.42
CA CYS A 369 -7.83 -11.60 -9.81
C CYS A 369 -8.78 -11.06 -10.89
N PRO A 370 -10.11 -11.32 -10.81
CA PRO A 370 -11.05 -10.85 -11.82
C PRO A 370 -11.04 -9.33 -12.03
N TRP A 371 -10.69 -8.57 -10.99
CA TRP A 371 -10.56 -7.12 -11.07
C TRP A 371 -9.37 -6.69 -11.93
N ASN A 372 -8.25 -7.42 -11.88
CA ASN A 372 -7.13 -7.15 -12.78
C ASN A 372 -7.43 -7.59 -14.20
N VAL A 373 -7.97 -8.80 -14.39
CA VAL A 373 -8.35 -9.33 -15.71
C VAL A 373 -9.28 -8.37 -16.44
N LYS A 374 -10.23 -7.76 -15.72
CA LYS A 374 -11.22 -6.87 -16.32
C LYS A 374 -10.74 -5.42 -16.45
N PHE A 375 -10.10 -4.87 -15.42
CA PHE A 375 -9.90 -3.43 -15.29
C PHE A 375 -8.45 -2.96 -15.38
N ALA A 376 -7.46 -3.84 -15.23
CA ALA A 376 -6.07 -3.41 -15.38
C ALA A 376 -5.81 -2.92 -16.81
N ARG A 377 -5.04 -1.83 -16.92
CA ARG A 377 -4.65 -1.20 -18.19
C ARG A 377 -3.16 -0.87 -18.13
N PRO A 378 -2.41 -1.09 -19.22
CA PRO A 378 -0.97 -0.86 -19.21
C PRO A 378 -0.62 0.57 -18.76
N ALA A 379 0.36 0.66 -17.88
CA ALA A 379 0.93 1.90 -17.39
C ALA A 379 1.55 2.69 -18.54
N ARG A 380 1.44 4.01 -18.45
CA ARG A 380 1.96 4.96 -19.46
C ARG A 380 3.01 5.90 -18.90
N ASP A 381 3.41 5.68 -17.64
CA ASP A 381 4.35 6.53 -16.95
C ASP A 381 5.79 6.19 -17.41
N PRO A 382 6.48 7.15 -18.06
CA PRO A 382 7.81 6.91 -18.61
C PRO A 382 8.88 6.70 -17.51
N GLU A 383 8.66 7.17 -16.28
CA GLU A 383 9.63 6.98 -15.19
C GLU A 383 9.66 5.54 -14.66
N ILE A 384 8.64 4.73 -14.99
CA ILE A 384 8.54 3.31 -14.68
C ILE A 384 8.45 2.46 -15.95
N ALA A 385 9.03 2.94 -17.05
CA ALA A 385 9.09 2.18 -18.29
C ALA A 385 9.83 0.84 -18.10
N VAL A 386 9.37 -0.19 -18.81
CA VAL A 386 9.95 -1.53 -18.77
C VAL A 386 11.40 -1.50 -19.23
N ARG A 387 12.26 -2.08 -18.41
CA ARG A 387 13.63 -2.44 -18.73
C ARG A 387 13.66 -3.92 -19.16
N PRO A 388 13.96 -4.24 -20.44
CA PRO A 388 13.95 -5.62 -20.93
C PRO A 388 14.86 -6.56 -20.15
N ASP A 389 15.99 -6.05 -19.63
CA ASP A 389 16.91 -6.84 -18.81
C ASP A 389 16.38 -7.22 -17.42
N LEU A 390 15.32 -6.55 -16.95
CA LEU A 390 14.63 -6.87 -15.70
C LEU A 390 13.39 -7.74 -15.93
N ALA A 391 12.65 -7.46 -17.00
CA ALA A 391 11.48 -8.25 -17.38
C ALA A 391 11.87 -9.66 -17.86
N VAL A 392 13.02 -9.77 -18.55
CA VAL A 392 13.54 -11.02 -19.12
C VAL A 392 15.01 -11.22 -18.71
N PRO A 393 15.27 -11.48 -17.42
CA PRO A 393 16.64 -11.55 -16.93
C PRO A 393 17.34 -12.82 -17.42
N ASP A 394 18.61 -12.67 -17.76
CA ASP A 394 19.51 -13.80 -18.05
C ASP A 394 19.88 -14.52 -16.73
N VAL A 395 19.26 -15.66 -16.52
CA VAL A 395 19.44 -16.50 -15.32
C VAL A 395 20.89 -17.00 -15.21
N THR A 396 21.53 -17.33 -16.33
CA THR A 396 22.91 -17.82 -16.35
C THR A 396 23.86 -16.70 -15.96
N ALA A 397 23.69 -15.50 -16.53
CA ALA A 397 24.50 -14.33 -16.17
C ALA A 397 24.36 -13.96 -14.69
N LEU A 398 23.18 -14.12 -14.09
CA LEU A 398 22.97 -13.90 -12.65
C LEU A 398 23.63 -14.98 -11.78
N LEU A 399 23.66 -16.22 -12.25
CA LEU A 399 24.28 -17.34 -11.54
C LEU A 399 25.82 -17.20 -11.51
N GLU A 400 26.41 -16.86 -12.65
CA GLU A 400 27.86 -16.83 -12.87
C GLU A 400 28.50 -15.47 -12.59
N GLY A 401 27.72 -14.38 -12.70
CA GLY A 401 28.21 -13.01 -12.67
C GLY A 401 28.82 -12.59 -11.32
N ALA A 402 29.94 -11.87 -11.37
CA ALA A 402 30.59 -11.32 -10.18
C ALA A 402 29.71 -10.27 -9.47
N PRO A 403 29.76 -10.16 -8.12
CA PRO A 403 28.95 -9.19 -7.36
C PRO A 403 29.09 -7.73 -7.83
N ALA A 404 30.28 -7.31 -8.25
CA ALA A 404 30.50 -5.96 -8.78
C ALA A 404 29.79 -5.70 -10.12
N ALA A 405 29.63 -6.74 -10.96
CA ALA A 405 28.89 -6.63 -12.20
C ALA A 405 27.37 -6.54 -11.94
N PHE A 406 26.88 -7.28 -10.94
CA PHE A 406 25.50 -7.17 -10.47
C PHE A 406 25.18 -5.75 -10.00
N GLU A 407 26.01 -5.17 -9.12
CA GLU A 407 25.79 -3.84 -8.57
C GLU A 407 25.71 -2.76 -9.67
N ARG A 408 26.64 -2.79 -10.64
CA ARG A 408 26.63 -1.84 -11.76
C ARG A 408 25.38 -1.93 -12.64
N ARG A 409 24.77 -3.11 -12.76
CA ARG A 409 23.63 -3.36 -13.65
C ARG A 409 22.28 -3.19 -12.95
N PHE A 410 22.21 -3.55 -11.67
CA PHE A 410 20.96 -3.71 -10.92
C PHE A 410 20.88 -2.90 -9.62
N GLY A 411 21.92 -2.15 -9.24
CA GLY A 411 21.96 -1.30 -8.03
C GLY A 411 21.02 -0.09 -8.07
N ASP A 412 20.21 0.05 -9.13
CA ASP A 412 19.14 1.02 -9.26
C ASP A 412 17.75 0.37 -9.42
N THR A 413 17.63 -0.91 -9.06
CA THR A 413 16.42 -1.73 -9.28
C THR A 413 16.00 -2.41 -7.98
N PRO A 414 14.76 -2.94 -7.90
CA PRO A 414 14.31 -3.71 -6.74
C PRO A 414 15.16 -4.96 -6.41
N PHE A 415 15.97 -5.45 -7.34
CA PHE A 415 16.90 -6.57 -7.10
C PHE A 415 17.98 -6.24 -6.05
N GLU A 416 18.18 -4.96 -5.72
CA GLU A 416 19.05 -4.52 -4.61
C GLU A 416 18.59 -5.11 -3.27
N ARG A 417 17.27 -5.32 -3.05
CA ARG A 417 16.69 -5.83 -1.79
C ARG A 417 17.28 -7.18 -1.36
N PRO A 418 17.22 -8.25 -2.18
CA PRO A 418 17.93 -9.50 -1.90
C PRO A 418 19.43 -9.41 -2.21
N GLY A 419 19.84 -8.48 -3.07
CA GLY A 419 21.21 -8.27 -3.51
C GLY A 419 21.77 -9.43 -4.35
N ALA A 420 23.04 -9.31 -4.77
CA ALA A 420 23.69 -10.27 -5.66
C ALA A 420 23.63 -11.72 -5.16
N ALA A 421 23.82 -11.94 -3.85
CA ALA A 421 23.80 -13.27 -3.25
C ALA A 421 22.39 -13.89 -3.27
N GLY A 422 21.35 -13.12 -2.92
CA GLY A 422 19.97 -13.59 -2.96
C GLY A 422 19.49 -13.84 -4.40
N MET A 423 19.84 -12.96 -5.34
CA MET A 423 19.51 -13.15 -6.75
C MET A 423 20.21 -14.38 -7.35
N ARG A 424 21.48 -14.63 -6.99
CA ARG A 424 22.19 -15.84 -7.39
C ARG A 424 21.54 -17.11 -6.84
N ARG A 425 21.13 -17.08 -5.56
CA ARG A 425 20.38 -18.20 -4.94
C ARG A 425 19.07 -18.46 -5.68
N ASN A 426 18.31 -17.42 -6.00
CA ASN A 426 17.05 -17.56 -6.73
C ASN A 426 17.30 -18.12 -8.15
N ALA A 427 18.33 -17.64 -8.85
CA ALA A 427 18.72 -18.16 -10.15
C ALA A 427 19.08 -19.66 -10.11
N ALA A 428 19.82 -20.09 -9.09
CA ALA A 428 20.15 -21.50 -8.89
C ALA A 428 18.88 -22.36 -8.69
N ALA A 429 17.91 -21.88 -7.91
CA ALA A 429 16.64 -22.56 -7.70
C ALA A 429 15.82 -22.68 -9.00
N VAL A 430 15.74 -21.62 -9.79
CA VAL A 430 15.08 -21.65 -11.11
C VAL A 430 15.71 -22.70 -12.02
N VAL A 431 17.04 -22.75 -12.10
CA VAL A 431 17.76 -23.78 -12.90
C VAL A 431 17.46 -25.19 -12.38
N ALA A 432 17.50 -25.40 -11.07
CA ALA A 432 17.22 -26.70 -10.46
C ALA A 432 15.79 -27.17 -10.72
N ASN A 433 14.79 -26.28 -10.57
CA ASN A 433 13.39 -26.61 -10.80
C ASN A 433 13.09 -26.92 -12.26
N ARG A 434 13.71 -26.22 -13.20
CA ARG A 434 13.57 -26.53 -14.63
C ARG A 434 14.11 -27.91 -14.97
N ARG A 435 15.27 -28.29 -14.41
CA ARG A 435 15.82 -29.64 -14.60
C ARG A 435 14.88 -30.73 -14.08
N ARG A 436 14.11 -30.46 -13.02
CA ARG A 436 13.09 -31.38 -12.49
C ARG A 436 11.86 -31.50 -13.39
N GLN A 437 11.56 -30.48 -14.18
CA GLN A 437 10.40 -30.42 -15.08
C GLN A 437 10.75 -30.85 -16.51
N ALA A 438 12.04 -31.01 -16.84
CA ALA A 438 12.47 -31.54 -18.12
C ALA A 438 11.98 -32.99 -18.28
N PRO A 439 11.39 -33.34 -19.44
CA PRO A 439 10.80 -34.65 -19.70
C PRO A 439 11.80 -35.80 -19.69
#